data_AF-A0A8H7A6F3-F1
#
_entry.id   AF-A0A8H7A6F3-F1
#
_cell.length_a   1.000
_cell.length_b   1.000
_cell.length_c   1.000
_cell.angle_alpha   90.00
_cell.angle_beta   90.00
_cell.angle_gamma   90.00
#
_symmetry.space_group_name_H-M   'P 1'
#
loop_
_entity.id
_entity.type
_entity.pdbx_description
1 polymer ?
#
loop_
_entity_poly.entity_id
_entity_poly.type
_entity_poly.pdbx_seq_one_letter_code
_entity_poly.pdbx_strand_id
1 'polypeptide(L)'
;MSILRQKSAFYWLPSTNIAVDEIMIKFEGRTSQKVTIPGKPISTGFKLFALSDKGYTLNWECIKPGLNKGHLVTKKNASVILPDSTTTFLNPTQSVVIRLASCLVYFI
;
A
#
# COMPACT_ATOMS: atom_id res chain seq x y z
N MET A 1 4.60 -11.71 5.84
CA MET A 1 5.05 -10.29 5.85
C MET A 1 6.56 -10.30 5.97
N SER A 2 7.31 -9.40 5.30
CA SER A 2 8.78 -9.41 5.40
C SER A 2 9.25 -8.96 6.79
N ILE A 3 10.46 -9.36 7.20
CA ILE A 3 11.02 -8.97 8.51
C ILE A 3 11.09 -7.46 8.68
N LEU A 4 11.43 -6.72 7.61
CA LEU A 4 11.48 -5.26 7.66
C LEU A 4 10.10 -4.64 7.93
N ARG A 5 9.05 -5.12 7.25
CA ARG A 5 7.68 -4.66 7.48
C ARG A 5 7.19 -5.02 8.88
N GLN A 6 7.51 -6.22 9.37
CA GLN A 6 7.16 -6.63 10.73
C GLN A 6 7.81 -5.72 11.77
N LYS A 7 9.10 -5.41 11.62
CA LYS A 7 9.82 -4.54 12.54
C LYS A 7 9.36 -3.07 12.45
N SER A 8 9.07 -2.57 11.24
CA SER A 8 8.51 -1.22 11.04
C SER A 8 7.22 -1.04 11.83
N ALA A 9 6.29 -2.00 11.72
CA ALA A 9 5.06 -1.96 12.52
C ALA A 9 5.38 -2.10 14.03
N PHE A 10 6.21 -3.06 14.43
CA PHE A 10 6.47 -3.34 15.84
C PHE A 10 7.05 -2.15 16.63
N TYR A 11 7.90 -1.33 16.03
CA TYR A 11 8.59 -0.23 16.73
C TYR A 11 7.83 1.10 16.74
N TRP A 12 6.61 1.16 16.19
CA TRP A 12 5.81 2.38 16.17
C TRP A 12 4.39 2.11 16.64
N LEU A 13 3.94 2.84 17.66
CA LEU A 13 2.56 2.84 18.09
C LEU A 13 1.76 3.85 17.24
N PRO A 14 0.86 3.40 16.36
CA PRO A 14 0.12 4.31 15.47
C PRO A 14 -0.83 5.22 16.26
N SER A 15 -0.95 6.47 15.83
CA SER A 15 -1.98 7.40 16.29
C SER A 15 -3.34 7.12 15.65
N THR A 16 -4.38 7.85 16.06
CA THR A 16 -5.73 7.76 15.47
C THR A 16 -5.79 8.27 14.02
N ASN A 17 -4.78 9.03 13.58
CA ASN A 17 -4.73 9.62 12.24
C ASN A 17 -3.65 8.95 11.41
N ILE A 18 -4.07 8.12 10.46
CA ILE A 18 -3.19 7.39 9.55
C ILE A 18 -3.53 7.75 8.10
N ALA A 19 -2.55 7.65 7.21
CA ALA A 19 -2.72 7.89 5.79
C ALA A 19 -2.25 6.70 4.97
N VAL A 20 -3.01 6.34 3.93
CA VAL A 20 -2.58 5.44 2.87
C VAL A 20 -2.49 6.25 1.58
N ASP A 21 -1.29 6.34 1.02
CA ASP A 21 -1.08 7.04 -0.25
C ASP A 21 0.08 6.41 -1.04
N GLU A 22 0.28 6.93 -2.23
CA GLU A 22 1.26 6.50 -3.20
C GLU A 22 2.58 7.24 -3.01
N ILE A 23 3.68 6.49 -2.89
CA ILE A 23 5.02 7.05 -2.76
C ILE A 23 5.89 6.66 -3.95
N MET A 24 6.87 7.52 -4.25
CA MET A 24 7.84 7.33 -5.32
C MET A 24 9.25 7.21 -4.74
N ILE A 25 9.96 6.14 -5.07
CA ILE A 25 11.37 5.94 -4.73
C ILE A 25 12.19 6.11 -6.01
N LYS A 26 13.00 7.17 -6.09
CA LYS A 26 13.80 7.48 -7.28
C LYS A 26 14.71 6.30 -7.63
N PHE A 27 14.65 5.85 -8.88
CA PHE A 27 15.51 4.79 -9.40
C PHE A 27 15.68 4.91 -10.91
N GLU A 28 16.93 4.98 -11.38
CA GLU A 28 17.24 5.25 -12.79
C GLU A 28 17.75 4.00 -13.54
N GLY A 29 18.19 2.95 -12.83
CA GLY A 29 18.71 1.72 -13.41
C GLY A 29 17.70 0.96 -14.29
N ARG A 30 18.20 -0.03 -15.04
CA ARG A 30 17.37 -0.83 -15.96
C ARG A 30 16.60 -1.90 -15.19
N THR A 31 15.29 -1.76 -15.11
CA THR A 31 14.38 -2.75 -14.53
C THR A 31 13.00 -2.61 -15.14
N SER A 32 12.28 -3.71 -15.28
CA SER A 32 10.86 -3.72 -15.69
C SER A 32 9.92 -3.29 -14.57
N GLN A 33 10.43 -3.11 -13.35
CA GLN A 33 9.63 -2.77 -12.16
C GLN A 33 9.50 -1.26 -11.91
N LYS A 34 10.25 -0.41 -12.62
CA LYS A 34 10.13 1.05 -12.49
C LYS A 34 8.98 1.58 -13.32
N VAL A 35 8.38 2.67 -12.87
CA VAL A 35 7.36 3.43 -13.61
C VAL A 35 7.85 4.85 -13.87
N THR A 36 7.29 5.47 -14.89
CA THR A 36 7.42 6.91 -15.14
C THR A 36 6.05 7.57 -15.01
N ILE A 37 5.94 8.55 -14.12
CA ILE A 37 4.73 9.33 -13.85
C ILE A 37 5.05 10.80 -14.11
N PRO A 38 4.64 11.34 -15.27
CA PRO A 38 4.87 12.74 -15.60
C PRO A 38 4.28 13.69 -14.53
N GLY A 39 4.96 14.79 -14.25
CA GLY A 39 4.49 15.84 -13.33
C GLY A 39 4.71 15.58 -11.84
N LYS A 40 5.22 14.41 -11.43
CA LYS A 40 5.67 14.17 -10.05
C LYS A 40 7.10 14.71 -9.85
N PRO A 41 7.46 15.22 -8.64
CA PRO A 41 8.83 15.64 -8.34
C PRO A 41 9.87 14.55 -8.60
N ILE A 42 9.51 13.29 -8.31
CA ILE A 42 10.25 12.10 -8.72
C ILE A 42 9.45 11.45 -9.84
N SER A 43 9.81 11.76 -11.08
CA SER A 43 9.07 11.30 -12.25
C SER A 43 9.34 9.84 -12.61
N THR A 44 10.53 9.31 -12.32
CA THR A 44 10.91 7.92 -12.63
C THR A 44 11.46 7.20 -11.39
N GLY A 45 10.91 6.02 -11.12
CA GLY A 45 11.32 5.21 -9.97
C GLY A 45 10.36 4.07 -9.66
N PHE A 46 10.44 3.54 -8.45
CA PHE A 46 9.47 2.55 -7.96
C PHE A 46 8.26 3.26 -7.37
N LYS A 47 7.06 2.82 -7.77
CA LYS A 47 5.81 3.25 -7.15
C LYS A 47 5.36 2.21 -6.12
N LEU A 48 5.10 2.67 -4.92
CA LEU A 48 4.56 1.87 -3.83
C LEU A 48 3.29 2.52 -3.29
N PHE A 49 2.44 1.74 -2.64
CA PHE A 49 1.48 2.26 -1.67
C PHE A 49 2.07 2.11 -0.27
N ALA A 50 1.91 3.13 0.56
CA ALA A 50 2.43 3.15 1.92
C ALA A 50 1.34 3.56 2.91
N LEU A 51 1.26 2.85 4.04
CA LEU A 51 0.52 3.23 5.24
C LEU A 51 1.50 3.93 6.19
N SER A 52 1.20 5.17 6.56
CA SER A 52 2.06 5.98 7.40
C SER A 52 1.29 6.77 8.46
N ASP A 53 1.97 7.09 9.56
CA ASP A 53 1.51 7.94 10.66
C ASP A 53 2.61 8.95 11.00
N LYS A 54 2.29 10.25 11.01
CA LYS A 54 3.25 11.34 11.28
C LYS A 54 4.59 11.24 10.54
N GLY A 55 4.56 10.78 9.29
CA GLY A 55 5.75 10.60 8.45
C GLY A 55 6.52 9.29 8.70
N TYR A 56 6.10 8.47 9.68
CA TYR A 56 6.63 7.12 9.89
C TYR A 56 5.86 6.10 9.05
N THR A 57 6.56 5.31 8.24
CA THR A 57 5.93 4.26 7.42
C THR A 57 5.82 2.94 8.18
N LEU A 58 4.58 2.51 8.40
CA LEU A 58 4.25 1.26 9.10
C LEU A 58 4.28 0.06 8.15
N ASN A 59 3.75 0.25 6.94
CA ASN A 59 3.48 -0.85 6.03
C ASN A 59 3.49 -0.38 4.56
N TRP A 60 3.83 -1.25 3.62
CA TRP A 60 3.85 -0.92 2.20
C TRP A 60 3.66 -2.14 1.29
N GLU A 61 3.28 -1.85 0.05
CA GLU A 61 3.25 -2.81 -1.05
C GLU A 61 3.75 -2.18 -2.36
N CYS A 62 4.55 -2.94 -3.10
CA CYS A 62 5.08 -2.51 -4.40
C CYS A 62 4.07 -2.76 -5.50
N ILE A 63 3.97 -1.81 -6.44
CA ILE A 63 3.19 -1.99 -7.66
C ILE A 63 4.09 -2.61 -8.72
N LYS A 64 3.63 -3.67 -9.38
CA LYS A 64 4.28 -4.17 -10.59
C LYS A 64 3.78 -3.39 -11.80
N PRO A 65 4.65 -2.75 -12.60
CA PRO A 65 4.25 -2.09 -13.84
C PRO A 65 3.58 -3.09 -14.80
N GLY A 66 2.51 -2.67 -15.48
CA GLY A 66 1.74 -3.51 -16.38
C GLY A 66 0.67 -4.41 -15.72
N LEU A 67 0.59 -4.42 -14.39
CA LEU A 67 -0.63 -4.87 -13.70
C LEU A 67 -1.59 -3.68 -13.53
N ASN A 68 -2.90 -3.96 -13.52
CA ASN A 68 -3.91 -2.97 -13.12
C ASN A 68 -3.47 -2.34 -11.78
N LYS A 69 -3.60 -1.01 -11.63
CA LYS A 69 -3.19 -0.27 -10.42
C LYS A 69 -3.71 -0.98 -9.16
N GLY A 70 -2.82 -1.35 -8.23
CA GLY A 70 -3.19 -2.01 -6.97
C GLY A 70 -3.39 -3.53 -7.02
N HIS A 71 -3.09 -4.20 -8.15
CA HIS A 71 -3.17 -5.65 -8.26
C HIS A 71 -1.87 -6.32 -7.78
N LEU A 72 -1.97 -7.15 -6.73
CA LEU A 72 -0.93 -8.11 -6.37
C LEU A 72 -1.14 -9.41 -7.15
N VAL A 73 -0.04 -10.12 -7.45
CA VAL A 73 -0.05 -11.44 -8.13
C VAL A 73 -0.85 -12.50 -7.35
N THR A 74 -1.04 -12.30 -6.03
CA THR A 74 -1.74 -13.23 -5.15
C THR A 74 -3.13 -12.69 -4.76
N LYS A 75 -4.15 -13.27 -5.41
CA LYS A 75 -5.58 -13.05 -5.18
C LYS A 75 -5.95 -13.01 -3.68
N LYS A 76 -6.55 -11.89 -3.26
CA LYS A 76 -7.77 -11.85 -2.44
C LYS A 76 -8.53 -10.60 -2.85
N ASN A 77 -9.66 -10.76 -3.53
CA ASN A 77 -10.62 -9.67 -3.67
C ASN A 77 -11.11 -9.38 -2.25
N ALA A 78 -10.69 -8.26 -1.67
CA ALA A 78 -11.19 -7.85 -0.38
C ALA A 78 -12.67 -7.49 -0.56
N SER A 79 -13.53 -7.98 0.31
CA SER A 79 -14.93 -7.59 0.36
C SER A 79 -15.20 -6.85 1.65
N VAL A 80 -16.16 -5.94 1.60
CA VAL A 80 -16.66 -5.20 2.76
C VAL A 80 -18.16 -5.41 2.85
N ILE A 81 -18.65 -5.62 4.08
CA ILE A 81 -20.08 -5.64 4.39
C ILE A 81 -20.51 -4.20 4.62
N LEU A 82 -21.47 -3.73 3.83
CA LEU A 82 -22.07 -2.41 3.94
C LEU A 82 -23.13 -2.37 5.06
N PRO A 83 -23.56 -1.18 5.52
CA PRO A 83 -24.54 -1.05 6.61
C PRO A 83 -25.89 -1.74 6.35
N ASP A 84 -26.26 -1.91 5.08
CA ASP A 84 -27.44 -2.65 4.62
C ASP A 84 -27.23 -4.18 4.59
N SER A 85 -26.13 -4.67 5.14
CA SER A 85 -25.68 -6.07 5.10
C SER A 85 -25.32 -6.59 3.70
N THR A 86 -25.25 -5.72 2.69
CA THR A 86 -24.80 -6.10 1.35
C THR A 86 -23.29 -6.27 1.33
N THR A 87 -22.81 -7.39 0.77
CA THR A 87 -21.36 -7.59 0.56
C THR A 87 -20.94 -7.04 -0.80
N THR A 88 -19.97 -6.14 -0.82
CA THR A 88 -19.40 -5.60 -2.06
C THR A 88 -17.92 -5.95 -2.20
N PHE A 89 -17.48 -6.21 -3.43
CA PHE A 89 -16.07 -6.44 -3.74
C PHE A 89 -15.35 -5.12 -3.97
N LEU A 90 -14.24 -4.92 -3.26
CA LEU A 90 -13.40 -3.77 -3.44
C LEU A 90 -12.63 -3.87 -4.76
N ASN A 91 -12.52 -2.75 -5.47
CA ASN A 91 -11.64 -2.67 -6.63
C ASN A 91 -10.16 -2.85 -6.21
N PRO A 92 -9.23 -3.07 -7.16
CA PRO A 92 -7.83 -3.32 -6.84
C PRO A 92 -7.19 -2.23 -5.96
N THR A 93 -7.48 -0.95 -6.23
CA THR A 93 -6.97 0.20 -5.46
C THR A 93 -7.58 0.25 -4.05
N GLN A 94 -8.89 0.08 -3.91
CA GLN A 94 -9.55 0.05 -2.60
C GLN A 94 -9.05 -1.10 -1.73
N SER A 95 -8.78 -2.26 -2.35
CA SER A 95 -8.24 -3.43 -1.66
C SER A 95 -6.85 -3.19 -1.06
N VAL A 96 -6.06 -2.25 -1.61
CA VAL A 96 -4.76 -1.83 -1.05
C VAL A 96 -4.93 -1.36 0.39
N VAL A 97 -5.93 -0.50 0.63
CA VAL A 97 -6.15 0.13 1.93
C VAL A 97 -6.38 -0.93 3.01
N ILE A 98 -7.28 -1.89 2.73
CA ILE A 98 -7.57 -3.00 3.66
C ILE A 98 -6.34 -3.87 3.89
N ARG A 99 -5.58 -4.20 2.83
CA ARG A 99 -4.36 -5.01 2.96
C ARG A 99 -3.30 -4.34 3.82
N LEU A 100 -3.06 -3.05 3.62
CA LEU A 100 -2.07 -2.31 4.39
C LEU A 100 -2.52 -2.10 5.83
N ALA A 101 -3.79 -1.75 6.05
CA ALA A 101 -4.38 -1.56 7.37
C ALA A 101 -4.47 -2.85 8.21
N SER A 102 -4.38 -4.03 7.60
CA SER A 102 -4.41 -5.31 8.33
C SER A 102 -3.33 -5.45 9.41
N CYS A 103 -2.22 -4.71 9.31
CA CYS A 103 -1.20 -4.70 10.36
C CYS A 103 -1.60 -3.89 11.60
N LEU A 104 -2.71 -3.14 11.56
CA LEU A 104 -3.17 -2.33 12.69
C LEU A 104 -3.96 -3.14 13.72
N VAL A 105 -4.45 -4.34 13.33
CA VAL A 105 -5.17 -5.25 14.22
C VAL A 105 -4.31 -5.72 15.40
N TYR A 106 -2.98 -5.62 15.29
CA TYR A 106 -2.07 -5.96 16.39
C TYR A 106 -1.98 -4.88 17.49
N PHE A 107 -2.66 -3.74 17.32
CA PHE A 107 -2.64 -2.61 18.27
C PHE A 107 -3.99 -2.36 18.93
N ILE A 108 -5.01 -3.18 18.62
CA ILE A 108 -6.38 -3.12 19.14
C ILE A 108 -6.62 -4.41 19.93
#